data_AF-A0A3D3X6B6-F1
#
_entry.id   AF-A0A3D3X6B6-F1
#
_cell.length_a   1.000
_cell.length_b   1.000
_cell.length_c   1.000
_cell.angle_alpha   90.00
_cell.angle_beta   90.00
_cell.angle_gamma   90.00
#
_symmetry.space_group_name_H-M   'P 1'
#
loop_
_entity.id
_entity.type
_entity.pdbx_description
1 polymer ?
#
loop_
_entity_poly.entity_id
_entity_poly.type
_entity_poly.pdbx_seq_one_letter_code
_entity_poly.pdbx_strand_id
1 'polypeptide(L)'
;GLFDENLQVCEDYDLWLRITAHHQVALLNEALMTRHGGHADQLSRKYWGMDRFRVQSLKKILANVSLHKEDEIAARRVMRKKCKILLKGFRRRNKLDEVRYYESLLQNHC
;
A
#
# COMPACT_ATOMS: atom_id res chain seq x y z
N GLY A 1 9.53 15.31 -3.29
CA GLY A 1 9.81 14.41 -4.42
C GLY A 1 10.76 13.31 -3.97
N LEU A 2 11.14 12.38 -4.85
CA LEU A 2 12.01 11.21 -4.59
C LEU A 2 11.33 10.03 -3.89
N PHE A 3 12.00 8.89 -3.88
CA PHE A 3 11.59 7.68 -3.15
C PHE A 3 11.75 7.88 -1.64
N ASP A 4 10.93 7.16 -0.86
CA ASP A 4 11.08 7.14 0.59
C ASP A 4 12.11 6.07 0.97
N GLU A 5 13.32 6.49 1.32
CA GLU A 5 14.44 5.59 1.67
C GLU A 5 14.17 4.77 2.95
N ASN A 6 13.16 5.13 3.74
CA ASN A 6 12.73 4.33 4.89
C ASN A 6 11.85 3.13 4.49
N LEU A 7 11.41 3.05 3.23
CA LEU A 7 10.66 1.92 2.70
C LEU A 7 11.62 0.92 2.05
N GLN A 8 11.72 -0.25 2.67
CA GLN A 8 12.52 -1.36 2.14
C GLN A 8 11.97 -1.90 0.80
N VAL A 9 10.67 -1.72 0.56
CA VAL A 9 9.92 -2.11 -0.64
C VAL A 9 8.65 -1.26 -0.75
N CYS A 10 8.05 -1.20 -1.94
CA CYS A 10 6.86 -0.40 -2.25
C CYS A 10 7.12 1.12 -2.23
N GLU A 11 8.37 1.53 -2.40
CA GLU A 11 8.78 2.91 -2.62
C GLU A 11 8.13 3.51 -3.88
N ASP A 12 7.93 2.68 -4.91
CA ASP A 12 7.20 3.02 -6.14
C ASP A 12 5.73 3.35 -5.86
N TYR A 13 5.08 2.54 -5.04
CA TYR A 13 3.70 2.73 -4.63
C TYR A 13 3.52 4.02 -3.83
N ASP A 14 4.43 4.31 -2.88
CA ASP A 14 4.44 5.57 -2.13
C ASP A 14 4.63 6.78 -3.04
N LEU A 15 5.57 6.69 -3.97
CA LEU A 15 5.84 7.76 -4.93
C LEU A 15 4.61 8.04 -5.80
N TRP A 16 3.98 7.00 -6.36
CA TRP A 16 2.80 7.15 -7.19
C TRP A 16 1.64 7.77 -6.44
N LEU A 17 1.37 7.35 -5.20
CA LEU A 17 0.33 7.98 -4.38
C LEU A 17 0.53 9.48 -4.23
N ARG A 18 1.77 9.93 -3.98
CA ARG A 18 2.10 11.35 -3.86
C ARG A 18 1.98 12.11 -5.18
N ILE A 19 2.37 11.49 -6.30
CA ILE A 19 2.24 12.12 -7.62
C ILE A 19 0.77 12.29 -7.98
N THR A 20 -0.04 11.22 -7.85
CA THR A 20 -1.45 11.25 -8.25
C THR A 20 -2.32 12.13 -7.36
N ALA A 21 -1.85 12.46 -6.15
CA ALA A 21 -2.52 13.42 -5.27
C ALA A 21 -2.46 14.88 -5.78
N HIS A 22 -1.53 15.19 -6.68
CA HIS A 22 -1.32 16.55 -7.19
C HIS A 22 -1.44 16.65 -8.71
N HIS A 23 -1.39 15.52 -9.41
CA HIS A 23 -1.38 15.49 -10.86
C HIS A 23 -2.34 14.42 -11.38
N GLN A 24 -3.16 14.80 -12.36
CA GLN A 24 -3.98 13.85 -13.09
C GLN A 24 -3.08 12.96 -13.94
N VAL A 25 -3.32 11.65 -13.89
CA VAL A 25 -2.58 10.66 -14.66
C VAL A 25 -3.56 9.87 -15.51
N ALA A 26 -3.32 9.83 -16.82
CA ALA A 26 -4.11 9.04 -17.76
C ALA A 26 -3.53 7.63 -17.90
N LEU A 27 -4.40 6.65 -18.13
CA LEU A 27 -4.01 5.29 -18.49
C LEU A 27 -4.12 5.13 -20.01
N LEU A 28 -3.00 4.89 -20.68
CA LEU A 28 -2.98 4.48 -22.09
C LEU A 28 -3.26 2.98 -22.17
N ASN A 29 -4.35 2.59 -22.84
CA ASN A 29 -4.76 1.20 -23.00
C ASN A 29 -4.00 0.51 -24.15
N GLU A 30 -2.68 0.60 -24.11
CA GLU A 30 -1.77 0.10 -25.14
C GLU A 30 -0.63 -0.71 -24.50
N ALA A 31 -0.18 -1.76 -25.17
CA ALA A 31 0.89 -2.63 -24.69
C ALA A 31 2.27 -1.99 -24.94
N LEU A 32 2.63 -0.98 -24.14
CA LEU A 32 3.86 -0.20 -24.29
C LEU A 32 5.07 -0.74 -23.51
N MET A 33 4.92 -1.86 -22.79
CA MET A 33 5.97 -2.42 -21.95
C MET A 33 5.92 -3.95 -21.93
N THR A 34 7.05 -4.58 -22.23
CA THR A 34 7.28 -6.01 -21.96
C THR A 34 7.96 -6.15 -20.59
N ARG A 35 7.31 -6.84 -19.65
CA ARG A 35 7.90 -7.15 -18.33
C ARG A 35 8.36 -8.60 -18.28
N HIS A 36 9.61 -8.81 -17.88
CA HIS A 36 10.13 -10.14 -17.58
C HIS A 36 9.90 -10.46 -16.10
N GLY A 37 9.22 -11.57 -15.79
CA GLY A 37 8.89 -11.99 -14.43
C GLY A 37 9.32 -13.44 -14.13
N GLY A 38 9.31 -13.83 -12.86
CA GLY A 38 9.53 -15.23 -12.43
C GLY A 38 10.91 -15.56 -11.85
N HIS A 39 11.86 -14.62 -11.89
CA HIS A 39 13.19 -14.81 -11.32
C HIS A 39 13.15 -15.09 -9.81
N ALA A 40 14.10 -15.87 -9.31
CA ALA A 40 14.20 -16.27 -7.92
C ALA A 40 14.24 -15.06 -6.95
N ASP A 41 14.80 -13.94 -7.40
CA ASP A 41 15.04 -12.72 -6.62
C ASP A 41 13.81 -11.81 -6.46
N GLN A 42 12.61 -12.28 -6.82
CA GLN A 42 11.39 -11.48 -6.68
C GLN A 42 11.14 -11.06 -5.21
N LEU A 43 11.01 -9.74 -5.00
CA LEU A 43 10.80 -9.14 -3.67
C LEU A 43 9.55 -9.67 -2.95
N SER A 44 8.54 -10.12 -3.68
CA SER A 44 7.33 -10.74 -3.12
C SER A 44 7.61 -12.09 -2.43
N ARG A 45 8.68 -12.78 -2.81
CA ARG A 45 9.17 -14.00 -2.15
C ARG A 45 10.06 -13.66 -0.95
N LYS A 46 10.82 -12.57 -1.04
CA LYS A 46 11.74 -12.10 0.02
C LYS A 46 11.02 -11.47 1.21
N TYR A 47 9.95 -10.70 0.98
CA TYR A 47 9.22 -9.99 2.02
C TYR A 47 7.80 -10.50 2.16
N TRP A 48 7.51 -11.15 3.29
CA TRP A 48 6.16 -11.56 3.62
C TRP A 48 5.23 -10.35 3.81
N GLY A 49 4.04 -10.40 3.22
CA GLY A 49 3.02 -9.39 3.43
C GLY A 49 3.43 -8.01 2.92
N MET A 50 3.70 -7.90 1.62
CA MET A 50 4.00 -6.64 0.93
C MET A 50 2.97 -5.53 1.22
N ASP A 51 1.72 -5.92 1.49
CA ASP A 51 0.67 -4.99 1.88
C ASP A 51 0.93 -4.25 3.21
N ARG A 52 1.85 -4.72 4.06
CA ARG A 52 2.26 -3.97 5.28
C ARG A 52 2.84 -2.61 4.91
N PHE A 53 3.76 -2.60 3.94
CA PHE A 53 4.39 -1.37 3.42
C PHE A 53 3.38 -0.48 2.69
N ARG A 54 2.48 -1.08 1.89
CA ARG A 54 1.43 -0.31 1.23
C ARG A 54 0.44 0.33 2.21
N VAL A 55 0.10 -0.35 3.30
CA VAL A 55 -0.73 0.24 4.37
C VAL A 55 0.01 1.38 5.07
N GLN A 56 1.32 1.26 5.28
CA GLN A 56 2.15 2.36 5.78
C GLN A 56 2.11 3.57 4.86
N SER A 57 2.30 3.41 3.54
CA SER A 57 2.22 4.50 2.57
C SER A 57 0.81 5.13 2.52
N LEU A 58 -0.25 4.31 2.56
CA LEU A 58 -1.63 4.81 2.60
C LEU A 58 -1.93 5.62 3.88
N LYS A 59 -1.46 5.15 5.03
CA LYS A 59 -1.56 5.89 6.29
C LYS A 59 -0.81 7.23 6.20
N LYS A 60 0.39 7.21 5.62
CA LYS A 60 1.24 8.40 5.46
C LYS A 60 0.56 9.46 4.60
N ILE A 61 0.02 9.08 3.44
CA ILE A 61 -0.63 10.05 2.56
C ILE A 61 -1.93 10.60 3.15
N LEU A 62 -2.73 9.75 3.80
CA LEU A 62 -3.97 10.18 4.48
C LEU A 62 -3.71 11.16 5.64
N ALA A 63 -2.53 11.09 6.27
CA ALA A 63 -2.18 11.97 7.39
C ALA A 63 -1.49 13.27 6.95
N ASN A 64 -0.69 13.21 5.88
CA ASN A 64 0.26 14.29 5.55
C ASN A 64 -0.09 15.07 4.28
N VAL A 65 -1.08 14.61 3.49
CA VAL A 65 -1.46 15.25 2.23
C VAL A 65 -2.94 15.57 2.24
N SER A 66 -3.27 16.80 1.85
CA SER A 66 -4.66 17.22 1.64
C SER A 66 -5.19 16.62 0.33
N LEU A 67 -5.83 15.47 0.42
CA LEU A 67 -6.44 14.79 -0.72
C LEU A 67 -7.81 15.39 -1.06
N HIS A 68 -8.22 15.27 -2.32
CA HIS A 68 -9.61 15.45 -2.67
C HIS A 68 -10.47 14.39 -1.98
N LYS A 69 -11.72 14.73 -1.64
CA LYS A 69 -12.61 13.87 -0.86
C LYS A 69 -12.79 12.48 -1.47
N GLU A 70 -12.87 12.40 -2.80
CA GLU A 70 -13.01 11.14 -3.53
C GLU A 70 -11.75 10.26 -3.40
N ASP A 71 -10.57 10.86 -3.51
CA ASP A 71 -9.29 10.18 -3.35
C ASP A 71 -9.07 9.71 -1.92
N GLU A 72 -9.48 10.51 -0.94
CA GLU A 72 -9.42 10.13 0.48
C GLU A 72 -10.30 8.89 0.74
N ILE A 73 -11.54 8.90 0.25
CA ILE A 73 -12.47 7.77 0.34
C ILE A 73 -11.87 6.53 -0.36
N ALA A 74 -11.30 6.70 -1.56
CA ALA A 74 -10.68 5.62 -2.30
C ALA A 74 -9.47 5.05 -1.56
N ALA A 75 -8.59 5.89 -1.01
CA ALA A 75 -7.42 5.50 -0.24
C ALA A 75 -7.81 4.73 1.03
N ARG A 76 -8.78 5.23 1.81
CA ARG A 76 -9.31 4.52 3.00
C ARG A 76 -9.92 3.17 2.65
N ARG A 77 -10.67 3.09 1.54
CA ARG A 77 -11.25 1.83 1.06
C ARG A 77 -10.17 0.80 0.69
N VAL A 78 -9.12 1.23 -0.02
CA VAL A 78 -7.99 0.36 -0.39
C VAL A 78 -7.22 -0.07 0.86
N MET A 79 -6.94 0.86 1.78
CA MET A 79 -6.27 0.57 3.05
C MET A 79 -7.03 -0.48 3.85
N ARG A 80 -8.35 -0.31 4.01
CA ARG A 80 -9.23 -1.27 4.70
C ARG A 80 -9.18 -2.65 4.05
N LYS A 81 -9.22 -2.74 2.73
CA LYS A 81 -9.10 -4.01 1.99
C LYS A 81 -7.77 -4.70 2.29
N LYS A 82 -6.66 -3.96 2.27
CA LYS A 82 -5.32 -4.48 2.56
C LYS A 82 -5.18 -4.93 4.01
N CYS A 83 -5.65 -4.17 4.98
CA CYS A 83 -5.66 -4.57 6.40
C CYS A 83 -6.43 -5.88 6.60
N LYS A 84 -7.60 -6.07 5.95
CA LYS A 84 -8.36 -7.33 6.02
C LYS A 84 -7.59 -8.53 5.47
N ILE A 85 -6.81 -8.35 4.40
CA ILE A 85 -5.95 -9.41 3.84
C ILE A 85 -4.83 -9.75 4.83
N LEU A 86 -4.16 -8.72 5.37
CA LEU A 86 -3.09 -8.89 6.36
C LEU A 86 -3.58 -9.60 7.61
N LEU A 87 -4.73 -9.20 8.17
CA LEU A 87 -5.34 -9.83 9.35
C LEU A 87 -5.56 -11.33 9.15
N LYS A 88 -6.11 -11.74 8.00
CA LYS A 88 -6.25 -13.17 7.66
C LYS A 88 -4.89 -13.86 7.64
N GLY A 89 -3.88 -13.20 7.07
CA GLY A 89 -2.50 -13.71 7.00
C GLY A 89 -1.83 -13.87 8.37
N PHE A 90 -2.00 -12.90 9.28
CA PHE A 90 -1.45 -12.92 10.62
C PHE A 90 -2.16 -13.93 11.53
N ARG A 91 -3.50 -14.00 11.48
CA ARG A 91 -4.28 -14.99 12.24
C ARG A 91 -3.85 -16.42 11.90
N ARG A 92 -3.66 -16.74 10.62
CA ARG A 92 -3.15 -18.06 10.18
C ARG A 92 -1.75 -18.41 10.70
N ARG A 93 -0.97 -17.41 11.13
CA ARG A 93 0.41 -17.55 11.62
C ARG A 93 0.53 -17.31 13.12
N ASN A 94 -0.58 -17.20 13.85
CA ASN A 94 -0.63 -16.91 15.28
C ASN A 94 0.13 -15.63 15.69
N LYS A 95 0.14 -14.62 14.82
CA LYS A 95 0.77 -13.31 15.04
C LYS A 95 -0.22 -12.33 15.68
N LEU A 96 -0.48 -12.53 16.98
CA LEU A 96 -1.57 -11.85 17.70
C LEU A 96 -1.32 -10.34 17.93
N ASP A 97 -0.07 -9.92 18.09
CA ASP A 97 0.26 -8.49 18.25
C ASP A 97 -0.09 -7.70 16.99
N GLU A 98 0.29 -8.23 15.83
CA GLU A 98 -0.04 -7.61 14.55
C GLU A 98 -1.54 -7.66 14.28
N VAL A 99 -2.24 -8.73 14.68
CA VAL A 99 -3.71 -8.77 14.59
C VAL A 99 -4.32 -7.60 15.37
N ARG A 100 -3.93 -7.40 16.63
CA ARG A 100 -4.41 -6.28 17.46
C ARG A 100 -4.11 -4.92 16.83
N TYR A 101 -2.89 -4.73 16.34
CA TYR A 101 -2.48 -3.49 15.68
C TYR A 101 -3.32 -3.18 14.43
N TYR A 102 -3.54 -4.17 13.55
CA TYR A 102 -4.31 -3.94 12.34
C TYR A 102 -5.82 -3.84 12.59
N GLU A 103 -6.33 -4.43 13.67
CA GLU A 103 -7.71 -4.24 14.13
C GLU A 103 -7.94 -2.83 14.66
N SER A 104 -7.05 -2.30 15.51
CA SER A 104 -7.16 -0.92 15.99
C SER A 104 -7.01 0.10 14.86
N LEU A 105 -6.15 -0.20 13.88
CA LEU A 105 -6.01 0.64 12.69
C LEU A 105 -7.31 0.71 11.88
N LEU A 106 -8.03 -0.40 11.75
CA LEU A 106 -9.33 -0.44 11.09
C LEU A 106 -10.41 0.33 11.84
N GLN A 107 -10.39 0.30 13.17
CA GLN A 107 -11.34 1.05 14.00
C GLN A 107 -11.11 2.57 13.90
N ASN A 108 -9.85 3.01 13.89
CA ASN A 108 -9.49 4.42 13.84
C ASN A 108 -9.66 5.07 12.46
N HIS A 109 -9.80 4.28 11.39
CA HIS A 109 -9.92 4.76 10.01
C HIS A 109 -11.25 4.33 9.34
N CYS A 110 -12.21 3.85 10.14
CA CYS A 110 -13.59 3.59 9.74
C CYS A 110 -14.49 4.76 10.06
#